data_AF-A0A821LM93-F1
#
_entry.id   AF-A0A821LM93-F1
#
_cell.length_a   1.000
_cell.length_b   1.000
_cell.length_c   1.000
_cell.angle_alpha   90.00
_cell.angle_beta   90.00
_cell.angle_gamma   90.00
#
_symmetry.space_group_name_H-M   'P 1'
#
loop_
_entity.id
_entity.type
_entity.pdbx_description
1 polymer ?
#
loop_
_entity_poly.entity_id
_entity_poly.type
_entity_poly.pdbx_seq_one_letter_code
_entity_poly.pdbx_strand_id
1 'polypeptide(L)'
;MIENQKESLSDETSSECVEIPYDVTLENVLRRCGDLGRYQLIHYIFLNFIAAASGINAFYYVFGVAEPLFRCRLPSNMWADDDRFESINSTHQLLIDTCQSPTSRCQLVNGSICTEFIYDRSVFGRTFTEDGQYICHNAIKRTWLSTVYQIGP
;
A
#
# COMPACT_ATOMS: atom_id res chain seq x y z
N MET A 1 -5.35 65.87 5.69
CA MET A 1 -4.56 65.00 4.79
C MET A 1 -3.20 65.64 4.62
N ILE A 2 -2.16 64.93 5.11
CA ILE A 2 -0.74 64.97 4.73
C ILE A 2 -0.02 66.28 5.13
N GLU A 3 0.62 66.38 6.31
CA GLU A 3 1.83 65.67 6.81
C GLU A 3 3.12 66.16 6.14
N ASN A 4 3.96 66.85 6.92
CA ASN A 4 5.41 66.98 6.72
C ASN A 4 6.03 67.61 7.98
N GLN A 5 6.36 66.76 8.96
CA GLN A 5 7.28 67.10 10.03
C GLN A 5 8.67 66.60 9.63
N LYS A 6 9.66 67.49 9.66
CA LYS A 6 11.07 67.17 9.47
C LYS A 6 11.88 67.96 10.50
N GLU A 7 12.29 67.29 11.57
CA GLU A 7 13.38 67.65 12.49
C GLU A 7 14.11 66.32 12.76
N SER A 8 15.33 66.09 12.26
CA SER A 8 16.63 66.41 12.89
C SER A 8 16.67 65.94 14.34
N LEU A 9 17.42 64.90 14.72
CA LEU A 9 18.89 64.73 14.69
C LEU A 9 19.27 64.40 16.15
N SER A 10 20.24 63.50 16.35
CA SER A 10 20.90 63.12 17.61
C SER A 10 20.03 62.34 18.62
N ASP A 11 20.52 61.35 19.36
CA ASP A 11 21.88 60.85 19.51
C ASP A 11 21.82 59.45 20.13
N GLU A 12 22.94 58.76 20.02
CA GLU A 12 23.33 57.51 20.67
C GLU A 12 22.62 57.20 22.00
N THR A 13 22.00 56.02 22.10
CA THR A 13 21.92 55.31 23.38
C THR A 13 21.93 53.80 23.16
N SER A 14 23.12 53.23 23.36
CA SER A 14 23.35 51.86 23.81
C SER A 14 22.73 50.74 22.97
N SER A 15 23.42 50.39 21.88
CA SER A 15 23.48 48.99 21.45
C SER A 15 24.17 48.21 22.56
N GLU A 16 23.36 47.71 23.51
CA GLU A 16 23.76 46.69 24.45
C GLU A 16 24.05 45.44 23.62
N CYS A 17 25.32 45.27 23.24
CA CYS A 17 25.81 44.03 22.71
C CYS A 17 25.58 42.99 23.79
N VAL A 18 24.54 42.19 23.64
CA VAL A 18 24.33 40.98 24.44
C VAL A 18 25.57 40.13 24.21
N GLU A 19 26.49 40.16 25.17
CA GLU A 19 27.54 39.16 25.29
C GLU A 19 26.83 37.81 25.44
N ILE A 20 26.71 37.08 24.34
CA ILE A 20 26.31 35.68 24.39
C ILE A 20 27.57 34.94 24.82
N PRO A 21 27.67 34.43 26.07
CA PRO A 21 28.79 33.61 26.46
C PRO A 21 28.87 32.40 25.52
N TYR A 22 30.01 32.28 24.84
CA TYR A 22 30.32 31.21 23.90
C TYR A 22 30.63 29.91 24.67
N ASP A 23 29.61 29.33 25.28
CA ASP A 23 29.62 27.90 25.54
C ASP A 23 28.23 27.33 25.30
N VAL A 24 27.74 27.66 24.10
CA VAL A 24 26.62 26.95 23.47
C VAL A 24 27.18 25.60 23.01
N THR A 25 27.57 24.77 23.97
CA THR A 25 27.89 23.38 23.71
C THR A 25 26.64 22.72 23.13
N LEU A 26 26.85 21.83 22.16
CA LEU A 26 25.77 21.05 21.57
C LEU A 26 24.90 20.39 22.66
N GLU A 27 25.53 19.96 23.75
CA GLU A 27 24.85 19.43 24.94
C GLU A 27 23.95 20.44 25.66
N ASN A 28 24.33 21.72 25.77
CA ASN A 28 23.46 22.76 26.36
C ASN A 28 22.24 23.06 25.48
N VAL A 29 22.41 23.02 24.15
CA VAL A 29 21.30 23.17 23.20
C VAL A 29 20.41 21.93 23.23
N LEU A 30 20.98 20.73 23.22
CA LEU A 30 20.24 19.47 23.37
C LEU A 30 19.57 19.35 24.73
N ARG A 31 20.11 19.92 25.81
CA ARG A 31 19.46 19.91 27.12
C ARG A 31 18.31 20.91 27.22
N ARG A 32 18.35 22.01 26.46
CA ARG A 32 17.25 22.98 26.32
C ARG A 32 16.18 22.58 25.29
N CYS A 33 16.57 21.93 24.20
CA CYS A 33 15.65 21.45 23.15
C CYS A 33 15.20 19.99 23.36
N GLY A 34 15.94 19.19 24.12
CA GLY A 34 15.78 17.75 24.25
C GLY A 34 14.95 17.29 25.44
N ASP A 35 14.41 18.22 26.24
CA ASP A 35 13.28 17.87 27.10
C ASP A 35 12.02 17.90 26.23
N LEU A 36 11.91 16.88 25.37
CA LEU A 36 10.69 16.56 24.63
C LEU A 36 9.62 16.29 25.68
N GLY A 37 8.89 17.33 26.07
CA GLY A 37 7.79 17.22 26.99
C GLY A 37 6.83 16.13 26.50
N ARG A 38 6.13 15.48 27.43
CA ARG A 38 5.23 14.35 27.12
C ARG A 38 4.31 14.64 25.92
N TYR A 39 3.84 15.87 25.78
CA TYR A 39 3.01 16.32 24.65
C TYR A 39 3.74 16.32 23.30
N GLN A 40 4.99 16.73 23.26
CA GLN A 40 5.80 16.80 22.03
C GLN A 40 6.21 15.38 21.59
N LEU A 41 6.51 14.49 22.53
CA LEU A 41 6.73 13.07 22.25
C LEU A 41 5.48 12.41 21.65
N ILE A 42 4.30 12.67 22.22
CA ILE A 42 3.02 12.14 21.69
C ILE A 42 2.79 12.63 20.25
N HIS A 43 2.94 13.93 19.99
CA HIS A 43 2.80 14.48 18.64
C HIS A 43 3.80 13.87 17.65
N TYR A 44 5.06 13.70 18.06
CA TYR A 44 6.08 13.06 17.24
C TYR A 44 5.68 11.62 16.88
N ILE A 45 5.16 10.84 17.83
CA ILE A 45 4.69 9.47 17.57
C ILE A 45 3.50 9.49 16.60
N PHE A 46 2.52 10.39 16.77
CA PHE A 46 1.38 10.48 15.86
C PHE A 46 1.79 10.82 14.42
N LEU A 47 2.71 11.76 14.24
CA LEU A 47 3.23 12.13 12.92
C LEU A 47 3.95 10.95 12.26
N ASN A 48 4.78 10.24 13.02
CA ASN A 48 5.45 9.04 12.52
C ASN A 48 4.48 7.90 12.24
N PHE A 49 3.41 7.76 13.02
CA PHE A 49 2.40 6.72 12.83
C PHE A 49 1.63 6.92 11.52
N ILE A 50 1.26 8.16 11.19
CA ILE A 50 0.60 8.48 9.91
C ILE A 50 1.53 8.12 8.73
N ALA A 51 2.81 8.50 8.82
CA ALA A 51 3.79 8.17 7.79
C ALA A 51 4.02 6.64 7.67
N ALA A 52 4.14 5.93 8.79
CA ALA A 52 4.28 4.48 8.82
C ALA A 52 3.03 3.77 8.27
N ALA A 53 1.83 4.25 8.61
CA ALA A 53 0.57 3.70 8.11
C ALA A 53 0.46 3.83 6.59
N SER A 54 0.89 4.96 6.02
CA SER A 54 0.97 5.14 4.55
C SER A 54 1.89 4.09 3.91
N GLY A 55 3.07 3.85 4.49
CA GLY A 55 4.00 2.82 4.02
C GLY A 55 3.42 1.41 4.08
N ILE A 56 2.80 1.03 5.21
CA ILE A 56 2.16 -0.28 5.39
C ILE A 56 1.03 -0.47 4.38
N ASN A 57 0.21 0.56 4.13
CA ASN A 57 -0.86 0.50 3.14
C ASN A 57 -0.33 0.27 1.72
N ALA A 58 0.78 0.91 1.34
CA ALA A 58 1.41 0.69 0.04
C ALA A 58 1.90 -0.76 -0.12
N PHE A 59 2.52 -1.34 0.92
CA PHE A 59 2.89 -2.75 0.91
C PHE A 59 1.67 -3.66 0.78
N TYR A 60 0.62 -3.40 1.56
CA TYR A 60 -0.61 -4.19 1.48
C TYR A 60 -1.24 -4.12 0.09
N TYR A 61 -1.23 -2.97 -0.58
CA TYR A 61 -1.77 -2.84 -1.93
C TYR A 61 -1.07 -3.78 -2.92
N VAL A 62 0.27 -3.84 -2.90
CA VAL A 62 1.05 -4.68 -3.80
C VAL A 62 0.67 -6.16 -3.64
N PHE A 63 0.46 -6.64 -2.41
CA PHE A 63 0.10 -8.03 -2.15
C PHE A 63 -1.41 -8.30 -2.21
N GLY A 64 -2.24 -7.29 -1.95
CA GLY A 64 -3.69 -7.38 -1.89
C GLY A 64 -4.37 -7.30 -3.26
N VAL A 65 -3.72 -6.62 -4.22
CA VAL A 65 -4.24 -6.41 -5.58
C VAL A 65 -3.51 -7.26 -6.62
N ALA A 66 -2.36 -7.85 -6.30
CA ALA A 66 -1.69 -8.80 -7.18
C ALA A 66 -2.62 -9.95 -7.56
N GLU A 67 -2.91 -10.07 -8.86
CA GLU A 67 -3.70 -11.15 -9.43
C GLU A 67 -2.75 -12.24 -9.94
N PRO A 68 -2.62 -13.38 -9.25
CA PRO A 68 -1.89 -14.50 -9.79
C PRO A 68 -2.62 -15.06 -11.01
N LEU A 69 -1.87 -15.67 -11.92
CA LEU A 69 -2.47 -16.40 -13.03
C LEU A 69 -3.35 -17.51 -12.46
N PHE A 70 -4.55 -17.65 -13.01
CA PHE A 70 -5.51 -18.63 -12.54
C PHE A 70 -6.18 -19.34 -13.71
N ARG A 71 -6.67 -20.54 -13.42
CA ARG A 71 -7.55 -21.31 -14.29
C ARG A 71 -8.63 -22.00 -13.48
N CYS A 72 -9.67 -22.47 -14.15
CA CYS A 72 -10.69 -23.27 -13.50
C CYS A 72 -10.14 -24.65 -13.13
N ARG A 73 -10.54 -25.16 -11.97
CA ARG A 73 -10.29 -26.55 -11.60
C ARG A 73 -11.13 -27.46 -12.51
N LEU A 74 -10.51 -28.50 -13.04
CA LEU A 74 -11.24 -29.51 -13.81
C LEU A 74 -12.18 -30.28 -12.86
N PRO A 75 -13.37 -30.68 -13.34
CA PRO A 75 -14.28 -31.45 -12.52
C PRO A 75 -13.67 -32.83 -12.23
N SER A 76 -13.90 -33.34 -11.02
CA SER A 76 -13.30 -34.58 -10.50
C SER A 76 -13.64 -35.83 -11.31
N ASN A 77 -14.68 -35.76 -12.15
CA ASN A 77 -15.05 -36.83 -13.09
C ASN A 77 -14.13 -36.90 -14.33
N MET A 78 -13.47 -35.80 -14.70
CA MET A 78 -12.52 -35.75 -15.83
C MET A 78 -11.08 -35.91 -15.34
N TRP A 79 -10.75 -35.27 -14.21
CA TRP A 79 -9.42 -35.36 -13.62
C TRP A 79 -9.55 -35.32 -12.09
N ALA A 80 -9.18 -36.43 -11.43
CA ALA A 80 -9.37 -36.57 -9.98
C ALA A 80 -8.46 -35.63 -9.17
N ASP A 81 -7.19 -35.49 -9.58
CA ASP A 81 -6.15 -34.79 -8.81
C ASP A 81 -5.66 -33.55 -9.57
N ASP A 82 -6.53 -32.55 -9.69
CA ASP A 82 -6.20 -31.27 -10.32
C ASP A 82 -5.82 -30.21 -9.26
N ASP A 83 -4.63 -30.35 -8.69
CA ASP A 83 -4.14 -29.47 -7.61
C ASP A 83 -3.02 -28.52 -8.04
N ARG A 84 -2.50 -28.69 -9.27
CA ARG A 84 -1.35 -27.93 -9.77
C ARG A 84 -1.75 -27.07 -10.95
N PHE A 85 -1.23 -25.85 -11.01
CA PHE A 85 -1.51 -24.96 -12.14
C PHE A 85 -0.97 -25.52 -13.46
N GLU A 86 0.26 -26.03 -13.44
CA GLU A 86 0.93 -26.61 -14.61
C GLU A 86 0.29 -27.92 -15.08
N SER A 87 0.29 -28.12 -16.40
CA SER A 87 -0.19 -29.36 -16.98
C SER A 87 0.79 -30.51 -16.71
N ILE A 88 0.34 -31.56 -16.02
CA ILE A 88 1.15 -32.74 -15.73
C ILE A 88 1.52 -33.51 -17.01
N ASN A 89 0.56 -33.65 -17.94
CA ASN A 89 0.69 -34.43 -19.17
C ASN A 89 0.09 -33.67 -20.37
N SER A 90 0.43 -34.06 -21.60
CA SER A 90 -0.15 -33.50 -22.83
C SER A 90 -1.66 -33.68 -22.91
N THR A 91 -2.20 -34.80 -22.43
CA THR A 91 -3.65 -35.03 -22.33
C THR A 91 -4.32 -34.07 -21.36
N HIS A 92 -3.66 -33.74 -20.25
CA HIS A 92 -4.18 -32.77 -19.28
C HIS A 92 -4.21 -31.36 -19.88
N GLN A 93 -3.16 -30.99 -20.62
CA GLN A 93 -3.12 -29.72 -21.34
C GLN A 93 -4.26 -29.61 -22.38
N LEU A 94 -4.47 -30.66 -23.17
CA LEU A 94 -5.58 -30.70 -24.13
C LEU A 94 -6.94 -30.54 -23.46
N LEU A 95 -7.15 -31.16 -22.29
CA LEU A 95 -8.39 -31.03 -21.52
C LEU A 95 -8.57 -29.61 -20.97
N ILE A 96 -7.51 -28.98 -20.46
CA ILE A 96 -7.55 -27.58 -20.02
C ILE A 96 -7.97 -26.68 -21.18
N ASP A 97 -7.31 -26.83 -22.34
CA ASP A 97 -7.57 -26.01 -23.52
C ASP A 97 -8.98 -26.25 -24.10
N THR A 98 -9.51 -27.46 -23.96
CA THR A 98 -10.85 -27.82 -24.47
C THR A 98 -11.97 -27.41 -23.52
N CYS A 99 -11.73 -27.44 -22.20
CA CYS A 99 -12.76 -27.15 -21.21
C CYS A 99 -12.83 -25.66 -20.84
N GLN A 100 -11.73 -24.92 -20.96
CA GLN A 100 -11.68 -23.50 -20.63
C GLN A 100 -12.12 -22.63 -21.81
N SER A 101 -12.93 -21.61 -21.55
CA SER A 101 -13.33 -20.67 -22.60
C SER A 101 -12.14 -19.80 -23.05
N PRO A 102 -11.92 -19.62 -24.38
CA PRO A 102 -10.84 -18.79 -24.89
C PRO A 102 -11.07 -17.30 -24.63
N THR A 103 -12.33 -16.88 -24.43
CA THR A 103 -12.70 -15.47 -24.22
C THR A 103 -12.70 -15.07 -22.75
N SER A 104 -12.99 -15.99 -21.82
CA SER A 104 -12.94 -15.68 -20.39
C SER A 104 -12.44 -16.86 -19.57
N ARG A 105 -11.42 -16.63 -18.73
CA ARG A 105 -10.84 -17.66 -17.85
C ARG A 105 -11.76 -18.07 -16.69
N CYS A 106 -12.91 -17.40 -16.56
CA CYS A 106 -13.89 -17.58 -15.49
C CYS A 106 -15.06 -18.50 -15.87
N GLN A 107 -15.12 -18.93 -17.12
CA GLN A 107 -16.20 -19.76 -17.64
C GLN A 107 -15.62 -20.97 -18.35
N LEU A 108 -16.33 -22.09 -18.22
CA LEU A 108 -16.11 -23.28 -19.03
C LEU A 108 -16.73 -23.07 -20.42
N VAL A 109 -16.31 -23.86 -21.41
CA VAL A 109 -16.87 -23.83 -22.78
C VAL A 109 -18.39 -24.08 -22.79
N ASN A 110 -18.91 -24.80 -21.80
CA ASN A 110 -20.35 -25.04 -21.62
C ASN A 110 -21.12 -23.80 -21.11
N GLY A 111 -20.45 -22.67 -20.88
CA GLY A 111 -21.03 -21.44 -20.32
C GLY A 111 -21.27 -21.47 -18.81
N SER A 112 -20.92 -22.58 -18.13
CA SER A 112 -20.96 -22.65 -16.68
C SER A 112 -19.86 -21.80 -16.05
N ILE A 113 -20.23 -21.08 -14.98
CA ILE A 113 -19.29 -20.26 -14.20
C ILE A 113 -18.47 -21.19 -13.31
N CYS A 114 -17.16 -21.01 -13.29
CA CYS A 114 -16.28 -21.78 -12.43
C CYS A 114 -16.44 -21.37 -10.96
N THR A 115 -16.55 -22.35 -10.07
CA THR A 115 -16.63 -22.16 -8.61
C THR A 115 -15.29 -22.40 -7.93
N GLU A 116 -14.46 -23.28 -8.50
CA GLU A 116 -13.17 -23.66 -7.98
C GLU A 116 -12.06 -23.30 -8.97
N PHE A 117 -10.95 -22.80 -8.42
CA PHE A 117 -9.87 -22.23 -9.19
C PHE A 117 -8.54 -22.76 -8.70
N ILE A 118 -7.60 -22.86 -9.64
CA ILE A 118 -6.21 -23.21 -9.37
C ILE A 118 -5.37 -22.03 -9.78
N TYR A 119 -4.50 -21.61 -8.85
CA TYR A 119 -3.65 -20.45 -8.99
C TYR A 119 -2.21 -20.87 -9.23
N ASP A 120 -1.52 -20.11 -10.06
CA ASP A 120 -0.07 -20.21 -10.20
C ASP A 120 0.61 -19.59 -8.98
N ARG A 121 1.35 -20.43 -8.25
CA ARG A 121 2.09 -20.04 -7.05
C ARG A 121 3.59 -19.87 -7.29
N SER A 122 4.03 -19.87 -8.56
CA SER A 122 5.44 -19.74 -8.94
C SER A 122 6.03 -18.37 -8.56
N VAL A 123 5.25 -17.30 -8.75
CA VAL A 123 5.66 -15.92 -8.47
C VAL A 123 5.21 -15.48 -7.07
N PHE A 124 3.96 -15.78 -6.72
CA PHE A 124 3.36 -15.39 -5.45
C PHE A 124 2.88 -16.64 -4.72
N GLY A 125 3.40 -16.91 -3.52
CA GLY A 125 3.10 -18.17 -2.81
C GLY A 125 1.62 -18.36 -2.47
N ARG A 126 1.00 -17.38 -1.81
CA ARG A 126 -0.44 -17.35 -1.54
C ARG A 126 -0.87 -15.89 -1.46
N THR A 127 -1.86 -15.50 -2.26
CA THR A 127 -2.28 -14.10 -2.33
C THR A 127 -3.64 -13.89 -1.67
N PHE A 128 -3.92 -12.65 -1.28
CA PHE A 128 -5.22 -12.28 -0.73
C PHE A 128 -6.37 -12.52 -1.72
N THR A 129 -6.09 -12.36 -3.03
CA THR A 129 -7.08 -12.62 -4.08
C THR A 129 -7.45 -14.10 -4.20
N GLU A 130 -6.52 -15.00 -3.90
CA GLU A 130 -6.74 -16.45 -3.85
C GLU A 130 -7.61 -16.82 -2.65
N ASP A 131 -7.28 -16.31 -1.45
CA ASP A 131 -8.01 -16.61 -0.22
C ASP A 131 -9.47 -16.12 -0.25
N GLY A 132 -9.71 -14.96 -0.86
CA GLY A 132 -11.06 -14.40 -1.00
C GLY A 132 -11.77 -14.73 -2.32
N GLN A 133 -11.15 -15.50 -3.22
CA GLN A 133 -11.66 -15.82 -4.56
C GLN A 133 -12.17 -14.58 -5.33
N TYR A 134 -11.36 -13.51 -5.37
CA TYR A 134 -11.75 -12.20 -5.90
C TYR A 134 -11.47 -12.01 -7.42
N ILE A 135 -11.44 -13.07 -8.21
CA ILE A 135 -11.04 -13.04 -9.63
C ILE A 135 -12.20 -12.94 -10.64
N CYS A 136 -13.31 -13.62 -10.37
CA CYS A 136 -14.42 -13.75 -11.32
C CYS A 136 -15.69 -13.05 -10.80
N HIS A 137 -16.59 -13.78 -10.14
CA HIS A 137 -17.85 -13.21 -9.63
C HIS A 137 -17.61 -12.05 -8.66
N ASN A 138 -16.55 -12.13 -7.86
CA ASN A 138 -16.18 -11.11 -6.88
C ASN A 138 -15.11 -10.13 -7.39
N ALA A 139 -14.81 -10.08 -8.68
CA ALA A 139 -13.82 -9.15 -9.25
C ALA A 139 -14.10 -7.68 -8.89
N ILE A 140 -15.38 -7.31 -8.84
CA ILE A 140 -15.82 -5.97 -8.44
C ILE A 140 -15.35 -5.63 -7.03
N LYS A 141 -15.37 -6.58 -6.09
CA LYS A 141 -14.91 -6.34 -4.71
C LYS A 141 -13.42 -6.04 -4.66
N ARG A 142 -12.62 -6.68 -5.53
CA ARG A 142 -11.20 -6.35 -5.71
C ARG A 142 -11.01 -4.96 -6.30
N THR A 143 -11.81 -4.58 -7.29
CA THR A 143 -11.77 -3.23 -7.86
C THR A 143 -12.11 -2.19 -6.79
N TRP A 144 -13.15 -2.40 -5.99
CA TRP A 144 -13.47 -1.53 -4.85
C TRP A 144 -12.32 -1.42 -3.86
N LEU A 145 -11.68 -2.55 -3.53
CA LEU A 145 -10.49 -2.56 -2.68
C LEU A 145 -9.40 -1.68 -3.28
N SER A 146 -9.06 -1.87 -4.56
CA SER A 146 -8.06 -1.06 -5.26
C SER A 146 -8.42 0.43 -5.31
N THR A 147 -9.70 0.76 -5.51
CA THR A 147 -10.18 2.16 -5.53
C THR A 147 -10.07 2.81 -4.16
N VAL A 148 -10.47 2.12 -3.09
CA VAL A 148 -10.29 2.61 -1.71
C VAL A 148 -8.82 2.84 -1.40
N TYR A 149 -7.92 1.98 -1.88
CA TYR A 149 -6.48 2.18 -1.74
C TYR A 149 -5.95 3.40 -2.50
N GLN A 150 -6.42 3.65 -3.73
CA GLN A 150 -5.97 4.80 -4.53
C GLN A 150 -6.49 6.14 -4.00
N ILE A 151 -7.68 6.15 -3.42
CA ILE A 151 -8.26 7.36 -2.82
C ILE A 151 -7.62 7.66 -1.45
N GLY A 152 -7.03 6.63 -0.82
CA GLY A 152 -6.34 6.75 0.47
C GLY A 152 -7.28 7.01 1.65
N PRO A 153 -6.83 6.76 2.89
CA PRO A 153 -7.41 7.39 4.08
C PRO A 153 -7.13 8.90 4.13
#